data_AF-A0A7V3KEE7-F1
#
_entry.id   AF-A0A7V3KEE7-F1
#
_cell.length_a   1.000
_cell.length_b   1.000
_cell.length_c   1.000
_cell.angle_alpha   90.00
_cell.angle_beta   90.00
_cell.angle_gamma   90.00
#
_symmetry.space_group_name_H-M   'P 1'
#
loop_
_entity.id
_entity.type
_entity.pdbx_description
1 polymer ?
#
loop_
_entity_poly.entity_id
_entity_poly.type
_entity_poly.pdbx_seq_one_letter_code
_entity_poly.pdbx_strand_id
1 'polypeptide(L)'
;MEHIVGTRLDYFIIVLYFIFIFGFGSMFAGLTRNTQEFFFAGKRFNWWLIAISCISVTVGSYSFIKYSEAGYLYGLSSTQSYLNDWFLMPLFLLGWMPIIYFSRVTSIPEFFERRFDRKTRLAGVLVLMIYMVGYIGINFYTLGVAMNALLGWDVYKSAVLVAIVTGLYVTFGGQAAVIMTDLVQGLLLLIAGFVLFFLGIHYLGGFGNFWNNLPLSHRLLFSGFNEPADFPFVGIFWQDAMANSMAFYFMNQGLIMRFLSVKSVKEGRKAGFFVVLALMPMAALAVANAGWLGKAMVGAGLLPSDIEPKKVFVVVSNLVARPGVFGLIMAALTAAMMSTVDALINAVSAVSINDIYRPFLVKNRSDKHYLNMARIFSIGASLIGLVLVPVFARFETIYKAHATFTAAITPPMIVAIILGILWKGYTPLAAFCTLIFGTLAMFLSIKFPILVYPFLHGMELKGASFMRALFGLVVCTMIGILVSLFSKPRKEEEIKPLLVSGIEKAKEWFKGGKSNDQEFGEELLLELEEGEKSHAEIHPEDMALLKALSGDLVYIRDSRRWVLGLLGVHAKISPGAEKGKVFLSPELIKEGQLRPGQMVKVEKIM
;
A
#
# COMPACT_ATOMS: atom_id res chain seq x y z
N MET A 1 -10.63 -0.25 36.02
CA MET A 1 -10.13 -1.43 35.29
C MET A 1 -8.63 -1.42 35.40
N GLU A 2 -8.06 -2.42 36.07
CA GLU A 2 -6.61 -2.59 36.22
C GLU A 2 -5.91 -2.56 34.86
N HIS A 3 -4.70 -2.02 34.80
CA HIS A 3 -3.84 -2.11 33.62
C HIS A 3 -3.76 -3.58 33.22
N ILE A 4 -4.23 -3.91 32.02
CA ILE A 4 -4.16 -5.28 31.49
C ILE A 4 -2.68 -5.56 31.23
N VAL A 5 -2.01 -6.18 32.20
CA VAL A 5 -0.64 -6.66 32.03
C VAL A 5 -0.72 -8.02 31.31
N GLY A 6 -0.03 -8.16 30.18
CA GLY A 6 0.09 -9.43 29.48
C GLY A 6 0.66 -10.53 30.40
N THR A 7 0.29 -11.79 30.17
CA THR A 7 0.90 -12.91 30.89
C THR A 7 2.36 -13.09 30.44
N ARG A 8 3.19 -13.78 31.24
CA ARG A 8 4.58 -14.11 30.84
C ARG A 8 4.64 -14.84 29.49
N LEU A 9 3.63 -15.68 29.20
CA LEU A 9 3.49 -16.38 27.94
C LEU A 9 3.22 -15.41 26.78
N ASP A 10 2.38 -14.41 26.98
CA ASP A 10 2.08 -13.40 25.94
C ASP A 10 3.35 -12.60 25.57
N TYR A 11 4.15 -12.19 26.57
CA TYR A 11 5.43 -11.52 26.34
C TYR A 11 6.43 -12.42 25.59
N PHE A 12 6.52 -13.69 25.97
CA PHE A 12 7.39 -14.65 25.29
C PHE A 12 7.01 -14.81 23.81
N ILE A 13 5.70 -14.92 23.50
CA ILE A 13 5.20 -15.02 22.13
C ILE A 13 5.55 -13.77 21.32
N ILE A 14 5.40 -12.57 21.89
CA ILE A 14 5.74 -11.31 21.22
C ILE A 14 7.25 -11.24 20.92
N VAL A 15 8.11 -11.56 21.88
CA VAL A 15 9.57 -11.57 21.68
C VAL A 15 9.97 -12.59 20.62
N LEU A 16 9.40 -13.80 20.67
CA LEU A 16 9.66 -14.85 19.69
C LEU A 16 9.23 -14.41 18.28
N TYR A 17 8.07 -13.76 18.16
CA TYR A 17 7.59 -13.18 16.91
C TYR A 17 8.58 -12.16 16.32
N PHE A 18 9.10 -11.25 17.15
CA PHE A 18 10.08 -10.25 16.71
C PHE A 18 11.38 -10.90 16.22
N ILE A 19 11.93 -11.85 16.99
CA ILE A 19 13.12 -12.61 16.59
C ILE A 19 12.89 -13.31 15.25
N PHE A 20 11.73 -13.96 15.10
CA PHE A 20 11.37 -14.67 13.88
C PHE A 20 11.29 -13.71 12.67
N ILE A 21 10.59 -12.59 12.78
CA ILE A 21 10.43 -11.63 11.68
C ILE A 21 11.76 -10.98 11.29
N PHE A 22 12.60 -10.59 12.25
CA PHE A 22 13.91 -10.02 11.92
C PHE A 22 14.84 -11.06 11.30
N GLY A 23 14.85 -12.28 11.84
CA GLY A 23 15.59 -13.39 11.26
C GLY A 23 15.14 -13.66 9.82
N PHE A 24 13.84 -13.78 9.61
CA PHE A 24 13.26 -14.03 8.29
C PHE A 24 13.56 -12.91 7.29
N GLY A 25 13.35 -11.64 7.67
CA GLY A 25 13.64 -10.50 6.81
C GLY A 25 15.13 -10.39 6.45
N SER A 26 16.02 -10.71 7.39
CA SER A 26 17.47 -10.65 7.17
C SER A 26 17.97 -11.62 6.09
N MET A 27 17.28 -12.77 5.91
CA MET A 27 17.60 -13.75 4.87
C MET A 27 17.48 -13.16 3.45
N PHE A 28 16.67 -12.12 3.27
CA PHE A 28 16.43 -11.48 1.98
C PHE A 28 17.25 -10.20 1.78
N ALA A 29 17.99 -9.73 2.79
CA ALA A 29 18.82 -8.54 2.68
C ALA A 29 19.94 -8.70 1.62
N GLY A 30 20.43 -9.93 1.43
CA GLY A 30 21.44 -10.26 0.42
C GLY A 30 20.98 -10.12 -1.04
N LEU A 31 19.67 -9.96 -1.27
CA LEU A 31 19.10 -9.70 -2.61
C LEU A 31 19.29 -8.25 -3.07
N THR A 32 19.74 -7.35 -2.18
CA THR A 32 19.86 -5.92 -2.46
C THR A 32 21.31 -5.52 -2.76
N ARG A 33 21.65 -5.30 -4.03
CA ARG A 33 22.99 -4.87 -4.49
C ARG A 33 22.99 -3.48 -5.12
N ASN A 34 21.86 -3.07 -5.68
CA ASN A 34 21.71 -1.80 -6.39
C ASN A 34 20.39 -1.10 -6.00
N THR A 35 20.19 0.14 -6.46
CA THR A 35 18.99 0.94 -6.17
C THR A 35 17.70 0.37 -6.77
N GLN A 36 17.78 -0.30 -7.93
CA GLN A 36 16.64 -1.00 -8.54
C GLN A 36 16.15 -2.15 -7.64
N GLU A 37 17.07 -2.95 -7.10
CA GLU A 37 16.76 -4.03 -6.17
C GLU A 37 16.29 -3.48 -4.81
N PHE A 38 16.90 -2.40 -4.31
CA PHE A 38 16.53 -1.79 -3.03
C PHE A 38 15.10 -1.21 -3.04
N PHE A 39 14.67 -0.59 -4.14
CA PHE A 39 13.34 0.04 -4.21
C PHE A 39 12.27 -0.81 -4.88
N PHE A 40 12.63 -1.66 -5.85
CA PHE A 40 11.69 -2.37 -6.72
C PHE A 40 11.94 -3.88 -6.78
N ALA A 41 12.85 -4.41 -5.95
CA ALA A 41 13.14 -5.85 -5.84
C ALA A 41 13.38 -6.54 -7.20
N GLY A 42 13.97 -5.82 -8.17
CA GLY A 42 14.29 -6.33 -9.50
C GLY A 42 13.08 -6.76 -10.35
N LYS A 43 11.86 -6.34 -9.99
CA LYS A 43 10.60 -6.70 -10.69
C LYS A 43 10.32 -8.22 -10.76
N ARG A 44 10.55 -8.96 -9.68
CA ARG A 44 10.54 -10.44 -9.72
C ARG A 44 9.29 -11.10 -9.15
N PHE A 45 8.46 -10.32 -8.45
CA PHE A 45 7.41 -10.91 -7.64
C PHE A 45 6.22 -11.41 -8.47
N ASN A 46 5.70 -12.57 -8.06
CA ASN A 46 4.42 -13.09 -8.53
C ASN A 46 3.25 -12.38 -7.83
N TRP A 47 2.08 -12.44 -8.44
CA TRP A 47 0.90 -11.70 -7.99
C TRP A 47 0.50 -11.93 -6.52
N TRP A 48 0.58 -13.16 -6.03
CA TRP A 48 0.08 -13.54 -4.69
C TRP A 48 0.95 -12.96 -3.56
N LEU A 49 2.26 -12.82 -3.77
CA LEU A 49 3.18 -12.18 -2.81
C LEU A 49 2.84 -10.70 -2.65
N ILE A 50 2.62 -10.01 -3.78
CA ILE A 50 2.21 -8.61 -3.78
C ILE A 50 0.82 -8.46 -3.14
N ALA A 51 -0.13 -9.35 -3.45
CA ALA A 51 -1.47 -9.26 -2.89
C ALA A 51 -1.49 -9.35 -1.36
N ILE A 52 -0.77 -10.31 -0.77
CA ILE A 52 -0.71 -10.45 0.68
C ILE A 52 0.11 -9.32 1.32
N SER A 53 1.21 -8.87 0.68
CA SER A 53 1.95 -7.71 1.19
C SER A 53 1.09 -6.44 1.20
N CYS A 54 0.23 -6.25 0.18
CA CYS A 54 -0.73 -5.16 0.16
C CYS A 54 -1.72 -5.21 1.35
N ILE A 55 -2.17 -6.40 1.79
CA ILE A 55 -3.10 -6.47 2.92
C ILE A 55 -2.47 -6.01 4.24
N SER A 56 -1.18 -6.31 4.44
CA SER A 56 -0.42 -5.89 5.62
C SER A 56 -0.32 -4.37 5.73
N VAL A 57 -0.11 -3.69 4.59
CA VAL A 57 -0.10 -2.21 4.55
C VAL A 57 -1.50 -1.60 4.63
N THR A 58 -2.51 -2.31 4.11
CA THR A 58 -3.90 -1.83 4.13
C THR A 58 -4.45 -1.83 5.54
N VAL A 59 -4.18 -2.90 6.30
CA VAL A 59 -4.60 -2.98 7.69
C VAL A 59 -3.59 -2.23 8.55
N GLY A 60 -3.74 -0.91 8.59
CA GLY A 60 -2.84 -0.02 9.32
C GLY A 60 -2.92 -0.17 10.84
N SER A 61 -1.97 0.48 11.52
CA SER A 61 -1.66 0.41 12.95
C SER A 61 -2.84 0.53 13.92
N TYR A 62 -3.88 1.28 13.54
CA TYR A 62 -5.06 1.56 14.38
C TYR A 62 -6.31 0.75 13.98
N SER A 63 -6.24 -0.04 12.91
CA SER A 63 -7.44 -0.60 12.25
C SER A 63 -8.27 -1.48 13.18
N PHE A 64 -7.65 -2.41 13.91
CA PHE A 64 -8.39 -3.27 14.84
C PHE A 64 -9.16 -2.48 15.90
N ILE A 65 -8.56 -1.45 16.48
CA ILE A 65 -9.20 -0.62 17.50
C ILE A 65 -10.31 0.23 16.85
N LYS A 66 -9.99 0.92 15.74
CA LYS A 66 -10.93 1.80 15.00
C LYS A 66 -12.19 1.06 14.56
N TYR A 67 -12.01 -0.07 13.88
CA TYR A 67 -13.13 -0.77 13.24
C TYR A 67 -13.88 -1.68 14.21
N SER A 68 -13.26 -2.09 15.32
CA SER A 68 -13.99 -2.69 16.44
C SER A 68 -14.83 -1.65 17.18
N GLU A 69 -14.33 -0.43 17.40
CA GLU A 69 -15.15 0.66 17.95
C GLU A 69 -16.36 0.95 17.05
N ALA A 70 -16.13 1.12 15.74
CA ALA A 70 -17.21 1.31 14.78
C ALA A 70 -18.17 0.11 14.72
N GLY A 71 -17.66 -1.13 14.78
CA GLY A 71 -18.48 -2.33 14.78
C GLY A 71 -19.36 -2.47 16.03
N TYR A 72 -18.88 -2.00 17.18
CA TYR A 72 -19.63 -2.00 18.44
C TYR A 72 -20.75 -0.94 18.46
N LEU A 73 -20.53 0.20 17.78
CA LEU A 73 -21.49 1.30 17.73
C LEU A 73 -22.52 1.17 16.59
N TYR A 74 -22.06 0.73 15.41
CA TYR A 74 -22.82 0.79 14.16
C TYR A 74 -22.99 -0.56 13.46
N GLY A 75 -22.42 -1.64 14.02
CA GLY A 75 -22.57 -3.00 13.50
C GLY A 75 -21.85 -3.25 12.17
N LEU A 76 -22.46 -4.03 11.28
CA LEU A 76 -21.85 -4.47 10.02
C LEU A 76 -21.54 -3.33 9.04
N SER A 77 -22.19 -2.18 9.18
CA SER A 77 -21.85 -0.96 8.43
C SER A 77 -20.40 -0.50 8.66
N SER A 78 -19.73 -0.94 9.74
CA SER A 78 -18.30 -0.69 9.94
C SER A 78 -17.38 -1.30 8.86
N THR A 79 -17.86 -2.28 8.09
CA THR A 79 -17.10 -2.92 7.01
C THR A 79 -16.95 -2.06 5.76
N GLN A 80 -17.78 -1.01 5.62
CA GLN A 80 -17.88 -0.23 4.38
C GLN A 80 -16.54 0.35 3.93
N SER A 81 -15.70 0.82 4.87
CA SER A 81 -14.39 1.39 4.57
C SER A 81 -13.44 0.43 3.84
N TYR A 82 -13.62 -0.90 3.96
CA TYR A 82 -12.84 -1.92 3.23
C TYR A 82 -13.54 -2.46 1.99
N LEU A 83 -14.86 -2.32 1.91
CA LEU A 83 -15.66 -2.91 0.82
C LEU A 83 -15.92 -1.92 -0.33
N ASN A 84 -15.42 -0.70 -0.23
CA ASN A 84 -15.75 0.37 -1.16
C ASN A 84 -14.81 0.50 -2.37
N ASP A 85 -13.67 -0.19 -2.39
CA ASP A 85 -12.60 0.04 -3.39
C ASP A 85 -12.93 -0.44 -4.82
N TRP A 86 -13.97 -1.24 -4.99
CA TRP A 86 -14.26 -1.99 -6.22
C TRP A 86 -14.47 -1.11 -7.46
N PHE A 87 -15.06 0.08 -7.33
CA PHE A 87 -15.38 0.92 -8.49
C PHE A 87 -14.18 1.72 -9.02
N LEU A 88 -13.16 1.96 -8.20
CA LEU A 88 -11.91 2.60 -8.63
C LEU A 88 -10.92 1.59 -9.21
N MET A 89 -11.11 0.32 -8.90
CA MET A 89 -10.16 -0.72 -9.26
C MET A 89 -9.94 -0.88 -10.77
N PRO A 90 -10.96 -0.81 -11.64
CA PRO A 90 -10.74 -0.81 -13.08
C PRO A 90 -9.83 0.33 -13.54
N LEU A 91 -10.00 1.54 -13.00
CA LEU A 91 -9.17 2.69 -13.36
C LEU A 91 -7.72 2.51 -12.91
N PHE A 92 -7.50 1.91 -11.74
CA PHE A 92 -6.16 1.58 -11.28
C PHE A 92 -5.51 0.48 -12.14
N LEU A 93 -6.20 -0.66 -12.34
CA LEU A 93 -5.66 -1.85 -13.00
C LEU A 93 -5.49 -1.73 -14.51
N LEU A 94 -6.39 -0.98 -15.15
CA LEU A 94 -6.41 -0.78 -16.59
C LEU A 94 -5.82 0.56 -16.99
N GLY A 95 -5.74 1.54 -16.10
CA GLY A 95 -5.19 2.86 -16.35
C GLY A 95 -3.83 3.08 -15.67
N TRP A 96 -3.86 3.35 -14.36
CA TRP A 96 -2.69 3.83 -13.63
C TRP A 96 -1.53 2.83 -13.59
N MET A 97 -1.80 1.56 -13.24
CA MET A 97 -0.79 0.51 -13.15
C MET A 97 -0.05 0.27 -14.49
N PRO A 98 -0.74 0.12 -15.64
CA PRO A 98 -0.06 0.05 -16.93
C PRO A 98 0.79 1.27 -17.24
N ILE A 99 0.31 2.48 -16.94
CA ILE A 99 1.04 3.73 -17.19
C ILE A 99 2.37 3.73 -16.41
N ILE A 100 2.33 3.49 -15.10
CA ILE A 100 3.55 3.49 -14.27
C ILE A 100 4.54 2.40 -14.72
N TYR A 101 4.04 1.21 -15.06
CA TYR A 101 4.86 0.07 -15.42
C TYR A 101 5.53 0.25 -16.78
N PHE A 102 4.74 0.54 -17.83
CA PHE A 102 5.24 0.63 -19.21
C PHE A 102 5.98 1.94 -19.48
N SER A 103 5.58 3.04 -18.85
CA SER A 103 6.32 4.31 -18.97
C SER A 103 7.60 4.32 -18.13
N ARG A 104 7.87 3.27 -17.34
CA ARG A 104 9.02 3.18 -16.43
C ARG A 104 9.08 4.38 -15.49
N VAL A 105 7.94 4.77 -14.95
CA VAL A 105 7.85 5.82 -13.94
C VAL A 105 8.01 5.18 -12.58
N THR A 106 8.97 5.69 -11.81
CA THR A 106 9.38 5.11 -10.52
C THR A 106 8.74 5.82 -9.32
N SER A 107 8.23 7.04 -9.52
CA SER A 107 7.58 7.83 -8.48
C SER A 107 6.52 8.78 -9.03
N ILE A 108 5.61 9.23 -8.16
CA ILE A 108 4.57 10.20 -8.53
C ILE A 108 5.16 11.55 -8.97
N PRO A 109 6.18 12.12 -8.29
CA PRO A 109 6.74 13.38 -8.77
C PRO A 109 7.43 13.23 -10.14
N GLU A 110 8.04 12.09 -10.43
CA GLU A 110 8.54 11.79 -11.77
C GLU A 110 7.41 11.76 -12.81
N PHE A 111 6.27 11.15 -12.50
CA PHE A 111 5.08 11.23 -13.35
C PHE A 111 4.73 12.70 -13.64
N PHE A 112 4.70 13.56 -12.60
CA PHE A 112 4.39 14.98 -12.78
C PHE A 112 5.40 15.72 -13.66
N GLU A 113 6.70 15.44 -13.57
CA GLU A 113 7.67 16.07 -14.48
C GLU A 113 7.43 15.66 -15.93
N ARG A 114 7.22 14.36 -16.16
CA ARG A 114 7.03 13.83 -17.51
C ARG A 114 5.71 14.27 -18.13
N ARG A 115 4.63 14.31 -17.33
CA ARG A 115 3.29 14.73 -17.78
C ARG A 115 3.15 16.25 -17.90
N PHE A 116 3.84 17.00 -17.05
CA PHE A 116 3.72 18.44 -16.94
C PHE A 116 5.09 19.09 -17.11
N ASP A 117 5.74 19.47 -16.00
CA ASP A 117 7.02 20.16 -15.99
C ASP A 117 7.74 20.00 -14.64
N ARG A 118 8.98 20.53 -14.58
CA ARG A 118 9.84 20.47 -13.40
C ARG A 118 9.28 21.25 -12.19
N LYS A 119 8.50 22.31 -12.41
CA LYS A 119 7.88 23.07 -11.31
C LYS A 119 6.82 22.24 -10.61
N THR A 120 6.02 21.53 -11.40
CA THR A 120 4.98 20.62 -10.93
C THR A 120 5.57 19.42 -10.19
N ARG A 121 6.73 18.88 -10.65
CA ARG A 121 7.49 17.87 -9.89
C ARG A 121 7.81 18.36 -8.48
N LEU A 122 8.41 19.55 -8.35
CA LEU A 122 8.82 20.08 -7.05
C LEU A 122 7.62 20.34 -6.13
N ALA A 123 6.50 20.84 -6.67
CA ALA A 123 5.25 20.96 -5.92
C ALA A 123 4.75 19.58 -5.43
N GLY A 124 4.77 18.57 -6.30
CA GLY A 124 4.41 17.20 -5.94
C GLY A 124 5.33 16.59 -4.88
N VAL A 125 6.65 16.80 -4.99
CA VAL A 125 7.62 16.38 -3.97
C VAL A 125 7.27 17.02 -2.62
N LEU A 126 7.04 18.33 -2.59
CA LEU A 126 6.74 19.05 -1.35
C LEU A 126 5.50 18.46 -0.66
N VAL A 127 4.40 18.34 -1.40
CA VAL A 127 3.12 17.86 -0.88
C VAL A 127 3.22 16.38 -0.45
N LEU A 128 3.84 15.53 -1.28
CA LEU A 128 3.99 14.10 -1.00
C LEU A 128 4.95 13.83 0.17
N MET A 129 6.05 14.57 0.30
CA MET A 129 6.99 14.41 1.42
C MET A 129 6.37 14.81 2.75
N ILE A 130 5.61 15.92 2.78
CA ILE A 130 4.86 16.33 3.97
C ILE A 130 3.92 15.19 4.38
N TYR A 131 3.17 14.63 3.43
CA TYR A 131 2.28 13.49 3.67
C TYR A 131 3.01 12.28 4.24
N MET A 132 4.05 11.78 3.56
CA MET A 132 4.71 10.54 3.98
C MET A 132 5.41 10.68 5.33
N VAL A 133 6.16 11.77 5.55
CA VAL A 133 6.91 11.98 6.80
C VAL A 133 5.97 12.24 7.97
N GLY A 134 4.93 13.06 7.78
CA GLY A 134 3.91 13.25 8.81
C GLY A 134 3.17 11.95 9.13
N TYR A 135 2.93 11.10 8.12
CA TYR A 135 2.26 9.83 8.33
C TYR A 135 3.13 8.81 9.08
N ILE A 136 4.46 8.83 8.90
CA ILE A 136 5.40 8.08 9.75
C ILE A 136 5.22 8.50 11.22
N GLY A 137 5.20 9.81 11.50
CA GLY A 137 5.04 10.33 12.86
C GLY A 137 3.71 9.93 13.52
N ILE A 138 2.60 9.99 12.78
CA ILE A 138 1.28 9.52 13.26
C ILE A 138 1.33 8.04 13.61
N ASN A 139 1.97 7.22 12.79
CA ASN A 139 2.06 5.78 13.02
C ASN A 139 2.94 5.44 14.23
N PHE A 140 4.08 6.12 14.43
CA PHE A 140 4.88 5.95 15.65
C PHE A 140 4.13 6.34 16.91
N TYR A 141 3.38 7.46 16.89
CA TYR A 141 2.54 7.84 18.01
C TYR A 141 1.44 6.80 18.31
N THR A 142 0.70 6.39 17.27
CA THR A 142 -0.37 5.39 17.36
C THR A 142 0.14 4.08 17.94
N LEU A 143 1.31 3.65 17.49
CA LEU A 143 1.95 2.44 17.97
C LEU A 143 2.39 2.56 19.43
N GLY A 144 2.92 3.70 19.84
CA GLY A 144 3.22 3.95 21.26
C GLY A 144 1.97 3.88 22.14
N VAL A 145 0.84 4.43 21.67
CA VAL A 145 -0.46 4.35 22.37
C VAL A 145 -0.96 2.92 22.44
N ALA A 146 -0.84 2.16 21.34
CA ALA A 146 -1.18 0.74 21.34
C ALA A 146 -0.34 -0.02 22.37
N MET A 147 0.99 0.13 22.36
CA MET A 147 1.87 -0.52 23.34
C MET A 147 1.54 -0.13 24.79
N ASN A 148 1.14 1.11 25.04
CA ASN A 148 0.66 1.55 26.35
C ASN A 148 -0.63 0.84 26.77
N ALA A 149 -1.63 0.81 25.91
CA ALA A 149 -2.92 0.17 26.21
C ALA A 149 -2.79 -1.34 26.45
N LEU A 150 -1.79 -1.95 25.82
CA LEU A 150 -1.61 -3.38 25.70
C LEU A 150 -0.63 -3.98 26.71
N LEU A 151 0.47 -3.28 26.97
CA LEU A 151 1.58 -3.73 27.82
C LEU A 151 1.85 -2.78 28.99
N GLY A 152 1.16 -1.63 29.04
CA GLY A 152 1.40 -0.59 30.05
C GLY A 152 2.69 0.21 29.83
N TRP A 153 3.33 0.08 28.67
CA TRP A 153 4.59 0.77 28.38
C TRP A 153 4.40 2.27 28.12
N ASP A 154 5.40 3.08 28.44
CA ASP A 154 5.34 4.51 28.12
C ASP A 154 5.26 4.72 26.59
N VAL A 155 4.39 5.63 26.16
CA VAL A 155 4.09 5.89 24.74
C VAL A 155 5.35 6.35 24.00
N TYR A 156 6.12 7.26 24.58
CA TYR A 156 7.31 7.81 23.94
C TYR A 156 8.45 6.78 23.87
N LYS A 157 8.70 6.05 24.94
CA LYS A 157 9.70 4.96 24.95
C LYS A 157 9.35 3.87 23.94
N SER A 158 8.07 3.51 23.84
CA SER A 158 7.58 2.54 22.86
C SER A 158 7.78 3.04 21.43
N ALA A 159 7.46 4.31 21.16
CA ALA A 159 7.69 4.93 19.85
C ALA A 159 9.18 4.94 19.46
N VAL A 160 10.08 5.27 20.40
CA VAL A 160 11.53 5.23 20.18
C VAL A 160 12.01 3.82 19.84
N LEU A 161 11.60 2.82 20.63
CA LEU A 161 11.98 1.44 20.40
C LEU A 161 11.57 0.98 19.01
N VAL A 162 10.32 1.23 18.60
CA VAL A 162 9.87 0.79 17.29
C VAL A 162 10.50 1.60 16.16
N ALA A 163 10.75 2.89 16.34
CA ALA A 163 11.47 3.69 15.35
C ALA A 163 12.88 3.15 15.08
N ILE A 164 13.61 2.77 16.13
CA ILE A 164 14.94 2.15 16.01
C ILE A 164 14.82 0.82 15.28
N VAL A 165 13.95 -0.05 15.77
CA VAL A 165 13.76 -1.39 15.22
C VAL A 165 13.37 -1.33 13.74
N THR A 166 12.38 -0.50 13.40
CA THR A 166 11.86 -0.34 12.04
C THR A 166 12.86 0.32 11.11
N GLY A 167 13.50 1.40 11.58
CA GLY A 167 14.53 2.10 10.81
C GLY A 167 15.69 1.20 10.46
N LEU A 168 16.16 0.35 11.38
CA LEU A 168 17.28 -0.56 11.14
C LEU A 168 16.95 -1.61 10.06
N TYR A 169 15.85 -2.35 10.20
CA TYR A 169 15.58 -3.44 9.24
C TYR A 169 15.28 -2.91 7.83
N VAL A 170 14.59 -1.77 7.70
CA VAL A 170 14.29 -1.17 6.39
C VAL A 170 15.56 -0.68 5.70
N THR A 171 16.46 -0.07 6.47
CA THR A 171 17.72 0.46 5.98
C THR A 171 18.62 -0.66 5.40
N PHE A 172 18.63 -1.84 6.02
CA PHE A 172 19.49 -2.93 5.56
C PHE A 172 18.79 -3.91 4.60
N GLY A 173 17.47 -4.11 4.73
CA GLY A 173 16.73 -5.15 4.01
C GLY A 173 16.26 -4.77 2.60
N GLY A 174 15.88 -3.49 2.37
CA GLY A 174 15.28 -3.06 1.10
C GLY A 174 13.89 -3.65 0.82
N GLN A 175 13.33 -3.34 -0.36
CA GLN A 175 11.95 -3.67 -0.73
C GLN A 175 11.65 -5.18 -0.72
N ALA A 176 12.63 -6.02 -1.09
CA ALA A 176 12.44 -7.48 -1.08
C ALA A 176 12.21 -8.01 0.34
N ALA A 177 13.03 -7.57 1.31
CA ALA A 177 12.86 -7.95 2.71
C ALA A 177 11.52 -7.46 3.26
N VAL A 178 11.14 -6.20 2.96
CA VAL A 178 9.86 -5.61 3.37
C VAL A 178 8.68 -6.44 2.86
N ILE A 179 8.64 -6.76 1.56
CA ILE A 179 7.54 -7.55 0.98
C ILE A 179 7.46 -8.96 1.61
N MET A 180 8.61 -9.57 1.91
CA MET A 180 8.65 -10.89 2.54
C MET A 180 8.20 -10.84 4.00
N THR A 181 8.62 -9.84 4.78
CA THR A 181 8.11 -9.67 6.15
C THR A 181 6.61 -9.39 6.13
N ASP A 182 6.14 -8.53 5.23
CA ASP A 182 4.70 -8.24 5.08
C ASP A 182 3.88 -9.47 4.74
N LEU A 183 4.41 -10.40 3.93
CA LEU A 183 3.73 -11.65 3.60
C LEU A 183 3.36 -12.41 4.89
N VAL A 184 4.33 -12.56 5.78
CA VAL A 184 4.14 -13.26 7.06
C VAL A 184 3.20 -12.46 7.96
N GLN A 185 3.39 -11.14 8.04
CA GLN A 185 2.62 -10.27 8.91
C GLN A 185 1.14 -10.18 8.48
N GLY A 186 0.88 -10.07 7.17
CA GLY A 186 -0.46 -10.07 6.59
C GLY A 186 -1.19 -11.40 6.80
N LEU A 187 -0.52 -12.54 6.66
CA LEU A 187 -1.10 -13.85 6.99
C LEU A 187 -1.41 -13.98 8.48
N LEU A 188 -0.45 -13.60 9.34
CA LEU A 188 -0.59 -13.65 10.79
C LEU A 188 -1.77 -12.78 11.25
N LEU A 189 -1.96 -11.61 10.64
CA LEU A 189 -3.07 -10.70 10.89
C LEU A 189 -4.42 -11.33 10.56
N LEU A 190 -4.56 -11.92 9.38
CA LEU A 190 -5.81 -12.57 8.98
C LEU A 190 -6.13 -13.76 9.88
N ILE A 191 -5.12 -14.58 10.19
CA ILE A 191 -5.26 -15.71 11.11
C ILE A 191 -5.71 -15.21 12.49
N ALA A 192 -5.06 -14.19 13.05
CA ALA A 192 -5.40 -13.63 14.35
C ALA A 192 -6.85 -13.11 14.39
N GLY A 193 -7.28 -12.38 13.36
CA GLY A 193 -8.64 -11.88 13.24
C GLY A 193 -9.68 -12.99 13.14
N PHE A 194 -9.44 -14.03 12.33
CA PHE A 194 -10.35 -15.16 12.21
C PHE A 194 -10.42 -16.00 13.48
N VAL A 195 -9.28 -16.29 14.10
CA VAL A 195 -9.23 -17.00 15.38
C VAL A 195 -10.06 -16.25 16.42
N LEU A 196 -9.90 -14.93 16.53
CA LEU A 196 -10.70 -14.12 17.45
C LEU A 196 -12.20 -14.23 17.15
N PHE A 197 -12.59 -14.16 15.88
CA PHE A 197 -13.99 -14.28 15.48
C PHE A 197 -14.60 -15.64 15.86
N PHE A 198 -13.91 -16.74 15.54
CA PHE A 198 -14.38 -18.09 15.83
C PHE A 198 -14.43 -18.38 17.34
N LEU A 199 -13.43 -17.93 18.10
CA LEU A 199 -13.45 -18.04 19.56
C LEU A 199 -14.62 -17.25 20.17
N GLY A 200 -14.89 -16.04 19.68
CA GLY A 200 -16.01 -15.25 20.13
C GLY A 200 -17.37 -15.88 19.82
N ILE A 201 -17.54 -16.43 18.61
CA ILE A 201 -18.75 -17.19 18.25
C ILE A 201 -18.93 -18.40 19.16
N HIS A 202 -17.86 -19.15 19.40
CA HIS A 202 -17.90 -20.32 20.28
C HIS A 202 -18.27 -19.93 21.72
N TYR A 203 -17.70 -18.84 22.23
CA TYR A 203 -18.00 -18.30 23.56
C TYR A 203 -19.48 -17.88 23.70
N LEU A 204 -20.10 -17.38 22.63
CA LEU A 204 -21.53 -17.04 22.58
C LEU A 204 -22.46 -18.27 22.43
N GLY A 205 -21.90 -19.48 22.32
CA GLY A 205 -22.67 -20.70 22.11
C GLY A 205 -23.11 -20.93 20.66
N GLY A 206 -22.48 -20.27 19.68
CA GLY A 206 -22.69 -20.49 18.25
C GLY A 206 -23.18 -19.27 17.47
N PHE A 207 -23.16 -19.38 16.13
CA PHE A 207 -23.45 -18.26 15.23
C PHE A 207 -24.89 -17.75 15.37
N GLY A 208 -25.85 -18.66 15.64
CA GLY A 208 -27.25 -18.28 15.85
C GLY A 208 -27.43 -17.32 17.03
N ASN A 209 -26.78 -17.60 18.17
CA ASN A 209 -26.81 -16.73 19.34
C ASN A 209 -26.09 -15.40 19.06
N PHE A 210 -24.93 -15.45 18.41
CA PHE A 210 -24.24 -14.24 17.97
C PHE A 210 -25.15 -13.34 17.15
N TRP A 211 -25.81 -13.89 16.12
CA TRP A 211 -26.68 -13.12 15.24
C TRP A 211 -27.92 -12.59 15.97
N ASN A 212 -28.57 -13.43 16.79
CA ASN A 212 -29.80 -13.07 17.48
C ASN A 212 -29.61 -12.03 18.58
N ASN A 213 -28.44 -12.00 19.23
CA ASN A 213 -28.13 -11.02 20.27
C ASN A 213 -27.68 -9.65 19.72
N LEU A 214 -27.48 -9.53 18.41
CA LEU A 214 -27.22 -8.23 17.78
C LEU A 214 -28.52 -7.43 17.58
N PRO A 215 -28.54 -6.12 17.88
CA PRO A 215 -29.65 -5.24 17.50
C PRO A 215 -29.87 -5.24 15.98
N LEU A 216 -31.10 -4.99 15.53
CA LEU A 216 -31.43 -4.93 14.10
C LEU A 216 -30.55 -3.90 13.35
N SER A 217 -30.33 -2.73 13.94
CA SER A 217 -29.46 -1.69 13.36
C SER A 217 -28.04 -2.17 13.10
N HIS A 218 -27.55 -3.12 13.90
CA HIS A 218 -26.19 -3.65 13.77
C HIS A 218 -26.06 -4.73 12.69
N ARG A 219 -27.18 -5.26 12.20
CA ARG A 219 -27.22 -6.28 11.13
C ARG A 219 -27.28 -5.65 9.73
N LEU A 220 -27.43 -4.32 9.64
CA LEU A 220 -27.47 -3.60 8.37
C LEU A 220 -26.06 -3.36 7.82
N LEU A 221 -25.89 -3.58 6.51
CA LEU A 221 -24.61 -3.38 5.81
C LEU A 221 -24.28 -1.92 5.54
N PHE A 222 -25.30 -1.05 5.55
CA PHE A 222 -25.15 0.37 5.29
C PHE A 222 -25.61 1.18 6.50
N SER A 223 -24.85 2.21 6.87
CA SER A 223 -25.31 3.21 7.83
C SER A 223 -26.39 4.11 7.19
N GLY A 224 -27.05 4.94 8.01
CA GLY A 224 -28.00 5.93 7.51
C GLY A 224 -27.33 6.90 6.53
N PHE A 225 -28.10 7.39 5.56
CA PHE A 225 -27.54 8.17 4.43
C PHE A 225 -26.73 9.38 4.91
N ASN A 226 -27.35 10.24 5.72
CA ASN A 226 -26.77 11.46 6.29
C ASN A 226 -26.87 11.51 7.83
N GLU A 227 -27.32 10.43 8.48
CA GLU A 227 -27.46 10.36 9.93
C GLU A 227 -26.93 9.02 10.49
N PRO A 228 -26.26 9.02 11.66
CA PRO A 228 -25.84 10.20 12.43
C PRO A 228 -24.66 10.93 11.75
N ALA A 229 -24.49 12.22 12.05
CA ALA A 229 -23.45 13.06 11.44
C ALA A 229 -22.00 12.57 11.68
N ASP A 230 -21.80 11.74 12.72
CA ASP A 230 -20.50 11.16 13.08
C ASP A 230 -20.20 9.81 12.37
N PHE A 231 -21.19 9.20 11.70
CA PHE A 231 -21.00 7.99 10.90
C PHE A 231 -21.98 7.88 9.69
N PRO A 232 -22.09 8.91 8.83
CA PRO A 232 -23.05 8.94 7.74
C PRO A 232 -22.52 8.20 6.50
N PHE A 233 -23.37 7.45 5.81
CA PHE A 233 -22.97 6.71 4.61
C PHE A 233 -22.43 7.64 3.51
N VAL A 234 -23.07 8.79 3.28
CA VAL A 234 -22.62 9.77 2.28
C VAL A 234 -21.21 10.28 2.59
N GLY A 235 -20.91 10.48 3.88
CA GLY A 235 -19.59 10.88 4.34
C GLY A 235 -18.54 9.79 4.16
N ILE A 236 -18.87 8.55 4.55
CA ILE A 236 -18.01 7.37 4.36
C ILE A 236 -17.71 7.17 2.87
N PHE A 237 -18.70 7.35 1.99
CA PHE A 237 -18.48 7.24 0.54
C PHE A 237 -17.48 8.30 0.05
N TRP A 238 -17.71 9.59 0.33
CA TRP A 238 -16.80 10.62 -0.19
C TRP A 238 -15.42 10.61 0.45
N GLN A 239 -15.33 10.29 1.74
CA GLN A 239 -14.06 10.21 2.45
C GLN A 239 -13.32 8.91 2.18
N ASP A 240 -13.92 7.77 2.49
CA ASP A 240 -13.24 6.48 2.40
C ASP A 240 -13.23 5.99 0.96
N ALA A 241 -14.40 5.85 0.34
CA ALA A 241 -14.53 5.23 -0.98
C ALA A 241 -13.90 6.05 -2.12
N MET A 242 -14.03 7.38 -2.06
CA MET A 242 -13.50 8.27 -3.09
C MET A 242 -12.10 8.74 -2.73
N ALA A 243 -11.94 9.56 -1.70
CA ALA A 243 -10.65 10.17 -1.41
C ALA A 243 -9.61 9.17 -0.91
N ASN A 244 -9.89 8.38 0.13
CA ASN A 244 -8.88 7.49 0.72
C ASN A 244 -8.51 6.33 -0.22
N SER A 245 -9.48 5.72 -0.91
CA SER A 245 -9.19 4.68 -1.91
C SER A 245 -8.37 5.21 -3.08
N MET A 246 -8.69 6.41 -3.62
CA MET A 246 -7.85 7.03 -4.65
C MET A 246 -6.45 7.37 -4.10
N ALA A 247 -6.35 7.84 -2.86
CA ALA A 247 -5.06 8.09 -2.21
C ALA A 247 -4.23 6.82 -2.13
N PHE A 248 -4.87 5.73 -1.71
CA PHE A 248 -4.23 4.45 -1.52
C PHE A 248 -3.70 3.90 -2.85
N TYR A 249 -4.54 3.83 -3.89
CA TYR A 249 -4.14 3.22 -5.16
C TYR A 249 -3.31 4.11 -6.08
N PHE A 250 -3.52 5.43 -6.05
CA PHE A 250 -2.90 6.35 -7.00
C PHE A 250 -1.78 7.19 -6.39
N MET A 251 -1.85 7.51 -5.09
CA MET A 251 -0.91 8.40 -4.41
C MET A 251 0.07 7.66 -3.47
N ASN A 252 -0.27 6.48 -2.96
CA ASN A 252 0.59 5.79 -2.01
C ASN A 252 1.84 5.23 -2.70
N GLN A 253 2.97 5.92 -2.52
CA GLN A 253 4.24 5.54 -3.12
C GLN A 253 4.71 4.14 -2.68
N GLY A 254 4.45 3.74 -1.43
CA GLY A 254 4.79 2.39 -0.95
C GLY A 254 3.97 1.29 -1.64
N LEU A 255 2.70 1.56 -1.98
CA LEU A 255 1.87 0.64 -2.76
C LEU A 255 2.32 0.60 -4.24
N ILE A 256 2.59 1.77 -4.83
CA ILE A 256 3.11 1.88 -6.21
C ILE A 256 4.40 1.08 -6.36
N MET A 257 5.33 1.19 -5.41
CA MET A 257 6.58 0.42 -5.41
C MET A 257 6.32 -1.09 -5.40
N ARG A 258 5.34 -1.59 -4.63
CA ARG A 258 4.97 -3.02 -4.64
C ARG A 258 4.46 -3.48 -6.01
N PHE A 259 3.61 -2.70 -6.65
CA PHE A 259 3.13 -3.00 -8.00
C PHE A 259 4.18 -2.80 -9.08
N LEU A 260 5.21 -1.98 -8.86
CA LEU A 260 6.38 -1.89 -9.74
C LEU A 260 7.35 -3.05 -9.55
N SER A 261 7.33 -3.74 -8.40
CA SER A 261 8.14 -4.94 -8.13
C SER A 261 7.56 -6.22 -8.74
N VAL A 262 6.39 -6.16 -9.38
CA VAL A 262 5.77 -7.31 -10.03
C VAL A 262 6.45 -7.63 -11.37
N LYS A 263 6.49 -8.91 -11.74
CA LYS A 263 7.12 -9.34 -13.01
C LYS A 263 6.40 -8.89 -14.27
N SER A 264 5.09 -8.65 -14.21
CA SER A 264 4.30 -8.16 -15.35
C SER A 264 3.02 -7.47 -14.93
N VAL A 265 2.48 -6.60 -15.80
CA VAL A 265 1.18 -5.97 -15.59
C VAL A 265 0.06 -7.00 -15.42
N LYS A 266 0.12 -8.14 -16.12
CA LYS A 266 -0.84 -9.25 -15.95
C LYS A 266 -0.86 -9.77 -14.52
N GLU A 267 0.31 -9.94 -13.91
CA GLU A 267 0.44 -10.37 -12.52
C GLU A 267 0.01 -9.27 -11.54
N GLY A 268 0.35 -8.01 -11.83
CA GLY A 268 -0.15 -6.86 -11.06
C GLY A 268 -1.68 -6.82 -11.02
N ARG A 269 -2.33 -7.07 -12.16
CA ARG A 269 -3.80 -7.14 -12.25
C ARG A 269 -4.39 -8.26 -11.40
N LYS A 270 -3.83 -9.47 -11.48
CA LYS A 270 -4.25 -10.59 -10.61
C LYS A 270 -4.13 -10.23 -9.13
N ALA A 271 -3.01 -9.60 -8.74
CA ALA A 271 -2.77 -9.18 -7.37
C ALA A 271 -3.84 -8.19 -6.91
N GLY A 272 -4.10 -7.17 -7.72
CA GLY A 272 -5.12 -6.17 -7.41
C GLY A 272 -6.53 -6.76 -7.32
N PHE A 273 -6.94 -7.62 -8.26
CA PHE A 273 -8.24 -8.28 -8.19
C PHE A 273 -8.39 -9.11 -6.92
N PHE A 274 -7.36 -9.88 -6.56
CA PHE A 274 -7.39 -10.71 -5.36
C PHE A 274 -7.43 -9.88 -4.08
N VAL A 275 -6.72 -8.75 -4.03
CA VAL A 275 -6.79 -7.81 -2.90
C VAL A 275 -8.22 -7.34 -2.70
N VAL A 276 -8.85 -6.79 -3.74
CA VAL A 276 -10.18 -6.16 -3.61
C VAL A 276 -11.29 -7.19 -3.40
N LEU A 277 -11.28 -8.30 -4.12
CA LEU A 277 -12.38 -9.26 -4.09
C LEU A 277 -12.30 -10.27 -2.94
N ALA A 278 -11.08 -10.61 -2.48
CA ALA A 278 -10.90 -11.63 -1.44
C ALA A 278 -10.30 -11.03 -0.16
N LEU A 279 -9.14 -10.38 -0.24
CA LEU A 279 -8.40 -9.98 0.97
C LEU A 279 -9.07 -8.82 1.72
N MET A 280 -9.68 -7.86 1.02
CA MET A 280 -10.37 -6.72 1.63
C MET A 280 -11.59 -7.15 2.46
N PRO A 281 -12.52 -7.98 1.95
CA PRO A 281 -13.60 -8.55 2.77
C PRO A 281 -13.09 -9.35 3.98
N MET A 282 -12.03 -10.15 3.78
CA MET A 282 -11.39 -10.90 4.85
C MET A 282 -10.79 -9.99 5.92
N ALA A 283 -10.14 -8.91 5.52
CA ALA A 283 -9.60 -7.91 6.44
C ALA A 283 -10.71 -7.15 7.17
N ALA A 284 -11.80 -6.78 6.50
CA ALA A 284 -12.96 -6.15 7.12
C ALA A 284 -13.52 -7.01 8.26
N LEU A 285 -13.68 -8.31 8.02
CA LEU A 285 -14.05 -9.30 9.03
C LEU A 285 -13.00 -9.37 10.16
N ALA A 286 -11.71 -9.43 9.82
CA ALA A 286 -10.63 -9.52 10.79
C ALA A 286 -10.56 -8.33 11.76
N VAL A 287 -10.78 -7.09 11.29
CA VAL A 287 -10.59 -5.88 12.10
C VAL A 287 -11.83 -5.41 12.85
N ALA A 288 -13.03 -5.74 12.37
CA ALA A 288 -14.28 -5.27 12.96
C ALA A 288 -14.95 -6.28 13.90
N ASN A 289 -14.58 -7.57 13.82
CA ASN A 289 -15.30 -8.63 14.51
C ASN A 289 -15.41 -8.45 16.03
N ALA A 290 -14.37 -7.91 16.70
CA ALA A 290 -14.40 -7.76 18.15
C ALA A 290 -15.50 -6.77 18.58
N GLY A 291 -15.81 -5.77 17.75
CA GLY A 291 -16.94 -4.86 17.96
C GLY A 291 -18.28 -5.58 17.90
N TRP A 292 -18.49 -6.40 16.87
CA TRP A 292 -19.73 -7.16 16.71
C TRP A 292 -19.91 -8.19 17.81
N LEU A 293 -18.84 -8.92 18.15
CA LEU A 293 -18.82 -9.88 19.25
C LEU A 293 -19.10 -9.18 20.58
N GLY A 294 -18.44 -8.06 20.86
CA GLY A 294 -18.66 -7.28 22.08
C GLY A 294 -20.10 -6.83 22.20
N LYS A 295 -20.72 -6.36 21.11
CA LYS A 295 -22.12 -5.95 21.11
C LYS A 295 -23.07 -7.12 21.34
N ALA A 296 -22.82 -8.27 20.71
CA ALA A 296 -23.59 -9.48 20.91
C ALA A 296 -23.45 -10.02 22.35
N MET A 297 -22.26 -9.94 22.95
CA MET A 297 -22.01 -10.31 24.35
C MET A 297 -22.76 -9.40 25.32
N VAL A 298 -22.86 -8.09 25.05
CA VAL A 298 -23.70 -7.18 25.82
C VAL A 298 -25.18 -7.55 25.68
N GLY A 299 -25.65 -7.84 24.46
CA GLY A 299 -27.01 -8.31 24.22
C GLY A 299 -27.34 -9.64 24.92
N ALA A 300 -26.33 -10.49 25.11
CA ALA A 300 -26.43 -11.75 25.83
C ALA A 300 -26.30 -11.61 27.37
N GLY A 301 -26.00 -10.42 27.90
CA GLY A 301 -25.72 -10.22 29.32
C GLY A 301 -24.36 -10.74 29.80
N LEU A 302 -23.44 -11.06 28.89
CA LEU A 302 -22.08 -11.56 29.20
C LEU A 302 -21.08 -10.44 29.46
N LEU A 303 -21.36 -9.24 28.95
CA LEU A 303 -20.56 -8.04 29.13
C LEU A 303 -21.45 -6.87 29.60
N PRO A 304 -20.93 -5.95 30.42
CA PRO A 304 -21.70 -4.79 30.85
C PRO A 304 -21.90 -3.80 29.69
N SER A 305 -23.00 -3.05 29.72
CA SER A 305 -23.38 -2.14 28.64
C SER A 305 -22.57 -0.83 28.59
N ASP A 306 -21.84 -0.52 29.66
CA ASP A 306 -21.07 0.72 29.85
C ASP A 306 -19.60 0.64 29.39
N ILE A 307 -19.26 -0.39 28.59
CA ILE A 307 -17.93 -0.52 27.99
C ILE A 307 -17.65 0.69 27.10
N GLU A 308 -16.55 1.38 27.39
CA GLU A 308 -16.01 2.41 26.51
C GLU A 308 -15.72 1.80 25.13
N PRO A 309 -16.34 2.30 24.03
CA PRO A 309 -16.25 1.67 22.71
C PRO A 309 -14.81 1.43 22.22
N LYS A 310 -13.88 2.33 22.53
CA LYS A 310 -12.45 2.21 22.18
C LYS A 310 -11.74 1.02 22.82
N LYS A 311 -12.27 0.51 23.93
CA LYS A 311 -11.69 -0.61 24.67
C LYS A 311 -12.30 -1.95 24.28
N VAL A 312 -13.36 -1.97 23.47
CA VAL A 312 -14.09 -3.21 23.12
C VAL A 312 -13.20 -4.28 22.52
N PHE A 313 -12.26 -3.89 21.65
CA PHE A 313 -11.29 -4.81 21.04
C PHE A 313 -10.48 -5.54 22.11
N VAL A 314 -9.93 -4.78 23.05
CA VAL A 314 -9.08 -5.32 24.12
C VAL A 314 -9.90 -6.18 25.08
N VAL A 315 -11.09 -5.72 25.48
CA VAL A 315 -11.98 -6.45 26.39
C VAL A 315 -12.38 -7.80 25.80
N VAL A 316 -12.87 -7.82 24.56
CA VAL A 316 -13.30 -9.06 23.89
C VAL A 316 -12.12 -10.00 23.66
N SER A 317 -10.99 -9.49 23.15
CA SER A 317 -9.79 -10.30 22.93
C SER A 317 -9.26 -10.91 24.23
N ASN A 318 -9.31 -10.15 25.32
CA ASN A 318 -8.89 -10.63 26.64
C ASN A 318 -9.80 -11.75 27.14
N LEU A 319 -11.11 -11.58 26.99
CA LEU A 319 -12.12 -12.52 27.47
C LEU A 319 -12.04 -13.88 26.77
N VAL A 320 -11.87 -13.89 25.45
CA VAL A 320 -11.98 -15.12 24.65
C VAL A 320 -10.66 -15.75 24.24
N ALA A 321 -9.54 -15.02 24.31
CA ALA A 321 -8.24 -15.48 23.78
C ALA A 321 -7.17 -15.71 24.86
N ARG A 322 -7.48 -15.57 26.14
CA ARG A 322 -6.50 -15.82 27.22
C ARG A 322 -6.49 -17.27 27.70
N PRO A 323 -5.30 -17.82 28.06
CA PRO A 323 -3.94 -17.28 27.85
C PRO A 323 -3.35 -17.66 26.47
N GLY A 324 -2.33 -16.93 26.00
CA GLY A 324 -1.48 -17.31 24.86
C GLY A 324 -1.97 -16.87 23.47
N VAL A 325 -3.21 -17.16 23.10
CA VAL A 325 -3.79 -16.67 21.82
C VAL A 325 -3.86 -15.15 21.81
N PHE A 326 -4.11 -14.56 22.99
CA PHE A 326 -3.99 -13.11 23.21
C PHE A 326 -2.61 -12.60 22.77
N GLY A 327 -1.51 -13.18 23.25
CA GLY A 327 -0.14 -12.82 22.79
C GLY A 327 0.06 -12.90 21.27
N LEU A 328 -0.55 -13.88 20.59
CA LEU A 328 -0.50 -13.98 19.13
C LEU A 328 -1.24 -12.82 18.43
N ILE A 329 -2.44 -12.47 18.89
CA ILE A 329 -3.21 -11.33 18.38
C ILE A 329 -2.43 -10.03 18.57
N MET A 330 -1.71 -9.92 19.68
CA MET A 330 -0.91 -8.75 20.05
C MET A 330 0.35 -8.62 19.19
N ALA A 331 1.00 -9.75 18.92
CA ALA A 331 2.08 -9.83 17.95
C ALA A 331 1.61 -9.44 16.55
N ALA A 332 0.46 -9.97 16.10
CA ALA A 332 -0.15 -9.65 14.81
C ALA A 332 -0.54 -8.18 14.67
N LEU A 333 -1.07 -7.58 15.73
CA LEU A 333 -1.37 -6.15 15.75
C LEU A 333 -0.09 -5.32 15.62
N THR A 334 0.94 -5.66 16.38
CA THR A 334 2.25 -4.97 16.33
C THR A 334 2.91 -5.11 14.96
N ALA A 335 2.79 -6.29 14.35
CA ALA A 335 3.22 -6.61 13.00
C ALA A 335 2.61 -5.66 11.95
N ALA A 336 1.29 -5.52 11.98
CA ALA A 336 0.53 -4.67 11.07
C ALA A 336 1.02 -3.22 11.12
N MET A 337 1.35 -2.73 12.31
CA MET A 337 1.78 -1.33 12.49
C MET A 337 3.15 -1.09 11.84
N MET A 338 4.06 -2.06 11.93
CA MET A 338 5.42 -1.93 11.38
C MET A 338 5.43 -1.90 9.84
N SER A 339 4.60 -2.74 9.21
CA SER A 339 4.43 -2.85 7.76
C SER A 339 3.91 -1.56 7.09
N THR A 340 3.21 -0.70 7.83
CA THR A 340 2.83 0.61 7.29
C THR A 340 4.02 1.58 7.35
N VAL A 341 4.76 1.56 8.47
CA VAL A 341 5.87 2.47 8.71
C VAL A 341 7.04 2.15 7.77
N ASP A 342 7.37 0.88 7.53
CA ASP A 342 8.46 0.52 6.63
C ASP A 342 8.22 0.97 5.19
N ALA A 343 7.00 0.81 4.70
CA ALA A 343 6.58 1.21 3.37
C ALA A 343 6.77 2.71 3.19
N LEU A 344 6.43 3.50 4.22
CA LEU A 344 6.60 4.94 4.21
C LEU A 344 8.07 5.36 4.31
N ILE A 345 8.87 4.73 5.18
CA ILE A 345 10.31 5.01 5.28
C ILE A 345 10.99 4.72 3.94
N ASN A 346 10.70 3.56 3.34
CA ASN A 346 11.28 3.19 2.05
C ASN A 346 10.80 4.11 0.92
N ALA A 347 9.52 4.51 0.93
CA ALA A 347 8.99 5.47 -0.03
C ALA A 347 9.64 6.86 0.08
N VAL A 348 9.83 7.38 1.30
CA VAL A 348 10.55 8.66 1.53
C VAL A 348 11.98 8.56 1.01
N SER A 349 12.67 7.45 1.26
CA SER A 349 14.01 7.20 0.73
C SER A 349 14.03 7.17 -0.81
N ALA A 350 13.07 6.46 -1.43
CA ALA A 350 12.94 6.35 -2.88
C ALA A 350 12.71 7.70 -3.55
N VAL A 351 11.75 8.48 -3.03
CA VAL A 351 11.46 9.84 -3.53
C VAL A 351 12.64 10.78 -3.27
N SER A 352 13.32 10.67 -2.13
CA SER A 352 14.50 11.49 -1.84
C SER A 352 15.62 11.24 -2.86
N ILE A 353 15.85 9.99 -3.24
CA ILE A 353 16.88 9.63 -4.23
C ILE A 353 16.44 9.98 -5.64
N ASN A 354 15.27 9.52 -6.06
CA ASN A 354 14.84 9.59 -7.45
C ASN A 354 14.26 10.96 -7.80
N ASP A 355 13.74 11.73 -6.84
CA ASP A 355 13.06 13.00 -7.09
C ASP A 355 13.80 14.25 -6.65
N ILE A 356 14.76 14.12 -5.74
CA ILE A 356 15.52 15.26 -5.20
C ILE A 356 17.01 15.10 -5.47
N TYR A 357 17.61 14.05 -4.93
CA TYR A 357 19.05 13.92 -4.83
C TYR A 357 19.71 13.66 -6.19
N ARG A 358 19.28 12.62 -6.92
CA ARG A 358 19.83 12.28 -8.23
C ARG A 358 19.52 13.34 -9.31
N PRO A 359 18.31 13.92 -9.41
CA PRO A 359 18.02 14.91 -10.45
C PRO A 359 18.64 16.30 -10.20
N PHE A 360 18.77 16.72 -8.94
CA PHE A 360 19.08 18.13 -8.61
C PHE A 360 20.35 18.37 -7.81
N LEU A 361 20.77 17.43 -6.96
CA LEU A 361 21.89 17.66 -6.04
C LEU A 361 23.18 17.00 -6.53
N VAL A 362 23.15 15.69 -6.81
CA VAL A 362 24.35 14.91 -7.15
C VAL A 362 24.08 13.97 -8.32
N LYS A 363 24.76 14.25 -9.45
CA LYS A 363 24.60 13.56 -10.73
C LYS A 363 25.79 12.63 -11.02
N ASN A 364 25.55 11.62 -11.87
CA ASN A 364 26.58 10.74 -12.45
C ASN A 364 27.49 10.03 -11.45
N ARG A 365 26.96 9.63 -10.29
CA ARG A 365 27.69 8.78 -9.32
C ARG A 365 27.39 7.31 -9.56
N SER A 366 28.25 6.44 -9.00
CA SER A 366 28.02 4.99 -9.03
C SER A 366 26.76 4.61 -8.27
N ASP A 367 26.13 3.50 -8.63
CA ASP A 367 24.90 3.07 -7.97
C ASP A 367 25.10 2.76 -6.48
N LYS A 368 26.30 2.28 -6.10
CA LYS A 368 26.71 2.09 -4.70
C LYS A 368 26.62 3.39 -3.87
N HIS A 369 26.94 4.55 -4.46
CA HIS A 369 26.79 5.85 -3.80
C HIS A 369 25.31 6.15 -3.51
N TYR A 370 24.45 5.96 -4.51
CA TYR A 370 23.01 6.22 -4.37
C TYR A 370 22.35 5.24 -3.39
N LEU A 371 22.79 3.98 -3.36
CA LEU A 371 22.32 3.00 -2.39
C LEU A 371 22.68 3.40 -0.95
N ASN A 372 23.93 3.84 -0.71
CA ASN A 372 24.34 4.32 0.61
C ASN A 372 23.56 5.58 1.01
N MET A 373 23.30 6.49 0.07
CA MET A 373 22.50 7.67 0.34
C MET A 373 21.02 7.32 0.62
N ALA A 374 20.47 6.32 -0.08
CA ALA A 374 19.12 5.81 0.19
C ALA A 374 18.99 5.34 1.64
N ARG A 375 19.99 4.61 2.15
CA ARG A 375 20.06 4.17 3.55
C ARG A 375 20.06 5.34 4.53
N ILE A 376 20.84 6.39 4.23
CA ILE A 376 20.88 7.61 5.05
C ILE A 376 19.51 8.30 5.07
N PHE A 377 18.83 8.42 3.92
CA PHE A 377 17.49 8.99 3.86
C PHE A 377 16.46 8.16 4.62
N SER A 378 16.55 6.82 4.63
CA SER A 378 15.69 5.96 5.44
C SER A 378 15.85 6.23 6.94
N ILE A 379 17.10 6.34 7.42
CA ILE A 379 17.40 6.71 8.82
C ILE A 379 16.84 8.11 9.12
N GLY A 380 17.09 9.09 8.23
CA GLY A 380 16.57 10.45 8.37
C GLY A 380 15.05 10.51 8.46
N ALA A 381 14.34 9.78 7.60
CA ALA A 381 12.88 9.69 7.63
C ALA A 381 12.35 9.14 8.96
N SER A 382 13.04 8.12 9.50
CA SER A 382 12.70 7.50 10.79
C SER A 382 12.90 8.47 11.95
N LEU A 383 14.02 9.22 11.96
CA LEU A 383 14.32 10.23 12.98
C LEU A 383 13.34 11.40 12.93
N ILE A 384 13.03 11.93 11.73
CA ILE A 384 12.06 13.03 11.60
C ILE A 384 10.67 12.57 12.03
N GLY A 385 10.26 11.36 11.64
CA GLY A 385 9.00 10.76 12.10
C GLY A 385 8.93 10.68 13.62
N LEU A 386 10.01 10.25 14.28
CA LEU A 386 10.10 10.19 15.74
C LEU A 386 9.98 11.57 16.39
N VAL A 387 10.63 12.59 15.82
CA VAL A 387 10.53 14.00 16.27
C VAL A 387 9.12 14.56 16.15
N LEU A 388 8.30 14.03 15.24
CA LEU A 388 6.90 14.44 15.07
C LEU A 388 5.93 13.79 16.07
N VAL A 389 6.34 12.75 16.82
CA VAL A 389 5.48 12.07 17.80
C VAL A 389 4.85 13.04 18.82
N PRO A 390 5.61 13.96 19.47
CA PRO A 390 5.03 14.93 20.40
C PRO A 390 4.06 15.91 19.74
N VAL A 391 4.17 16.17 18.43
CA VAL A 391 3.23 17.04 17.70
C VAL A 391 1.88 16.36 17.59
N PHE A 392 1.87 15.07 17.22
CA PHE A 392 0.63 14.30 17.10
C PHE A 392 0.01 13.93 18.45
N ALA A 393 0.82 13.83 19.51
CA ALA A 393 0.34 13.61 20.88
C ALA A 393 -0.53 14.77 21.43
N ARG A 394 -0.51 15.95 20.80
CA ARG A 394 -1.34 17.11 21.18
C ARG A 394 -2.78 17.02 20.70
N PHE A 395 -3.08 16.11 19.77
CA PHE A 395 -4.44 15.91 19.29
C PHE A 395 -5.26 15.16 20.33
N GLU A 396 -6.54 15.53 20.49
CA GLU A 396 -7.46 14.87 21.43
C GLU A 396 -7.63 13.37 21.16
N THR A 397 -7.55 12.97 19.88
CA THR A 397 -7.67 11.56 19.48
C THR A 397 -6.76 11.26 18.28
N ILE A 398 -6.29 10.02 18.21
CA ILE A 398 -5.54 9.49 17.06
C ILE A 398 -6.36 9.65 15.76
N TYR A 399 -7.67 9.39 15.83
CA TYR A 399 -8.57 9.53 14.68
C TYR A 399 -8.60 10.96 14.14
N LYS A 400 -8.77 11.98 15.01
CA LYS A 400 -8.74 13.39 14.58
C LYS A 400 -7.39 13.78 13.99
N ALA A 401 -6.28 13.32 14.59
CA ALA A 401 -4.93 13.56 14.05
C ALA A 401 -4.79 12.99 12.63
N HIS A 402 -5.16 11.73 12.45
CA HIS A 402 -5.10 11.02 11.17
C HIS A 402 -6.00 11.66 10.11
N ALA A 403 -7.28 11.85 10.41
CA ALA A 403 -8.27 12.36 9.47
C ALA A 403 -7.96 13.81 9.03
N THR A 404 -7.53 14.66 9.96
CA THR A 404 -7.18 16.07 9.64
C THR A 404 -5.97 16.14 8.74
N PHE A 405 -4.92 15.37 9.07
CA PHE A 405 -3.68 15.35 8.31
C PHE A 405 -3.87 14.78 6.90
N THR A 406 -4.57 13.65 6.78
CA THR A 406 -4.84 13.02 5.48
C THR A 406 -5.74 13.89 4.62
N ALA A 407 -6.82 14.46 5.17
CA ALA A 407 -7.72 15.33 4.43
C ALA A 407 -7.02 16.58 3.88
N ALA A 408 -6.04 17.16 4.59
CA ALA A 408 -5.36 18.37 4.14
C ALA A 408 -4.57 18.18 2.82
N ILE A 409 -4.06 16.98 2.58
CA ILE A 409 -3.03 16.73 1.55
C ILE A 409 -3.56 15.88 0.38
N THR A 410 -4.52 15.03 0.65
CA THR A 410 -4.92 13.94 -0.24
C THR A 410 -5.66 14.42 -1.51
N PRO A 411 -6.71 15.27 -1.42
CA PRO A 411 -7.45 15.70 -2.62
C PRO A 411 -6.63 16.40 -3.72
N PRO A 412 -5.73 17.36 -3.45
CA PRO A 412 -4.98 18.05 -4.52
C PRO A 412 -4.08 17.10 -5.29
N MET A 413 -3.43 16.15 -4.61
CA MET A 413 -2.60 15.11 -5.24
C MET A 413 -3.44 14.17 -6.11
N ILE A 414 -4.54 13.66 -5.58
CA ILE A 414 -5.44 12.76 -6.32
C ILE A 414 -5.95 13.43 -7.58
N VAL A 415 -6.50 14.65 -7.47
CA VAL A 415 -7.06 15.35 -8.63
C VAL A 415 -5.97 15.61 -9.67
N ALA A 416 -4.76 16.00 -9.25
CA ALA A 416 -3.65 16.19 -10.18
C ALA A 416 -3.25 14.90 -10.91
N ILE A 417 -3.30 13.74 -10.25
CA ILE A 417 -3.01 12.44 -10.86
C ILE A 417 -4.15 12.01 -11.81
N ILE A 418 -5.40 12.01 -11.32
CA ILE A 418 -6.58 11.54 -12.08
C ILE A 418 -6.80 12.39 -13.33
N LEU A 419 -6.80 13.72 -13.21
CA LEU A 419 -6.89 14.59 -14.38
C LEU A 419 -5.64 14.46 -15.27
N GLY A 420 -4.48 14.21 -14.69
CA GLY A 420 -3.23 13.97 -15.42
C GLY A 420 -3.28 12.77 -16.36
N ILE A 421 -3.92 11.67 -15.94
CA ILE A 421 -4.01 10.44 -16.73
C ILE A 421 -5.26 10.37 -17.62
N LEU A 422 -6.34 11.07 -17.27
CA LEU A 422 -7.61 11.02 -18.01
C LEU A 422 -7.80 12.18 -19.00
N TRP A 423 -7.29 13.38 -18.69
CA TRP A 423 -7.60 14.58 -19.45
C TRP A 423 -6.37 15.16 -20.14
N LYS A 424 -6.34 15.02 -21.48
CA LYS A 424 -5.27 15.59 -22.31
C LYS A 424 -5.20 17.13 -22.27
N GLY A 425 -6.33 17.79 -21.98
CA GLY A 425 -6.40 19.25 -21.80
C GLY A 425 -5.89 19.76 -20.45
N TYR A 426 -5.53 18.86 -19.53
CA TYR A 426 -4.98 19.27 -18.24
C TYR A 426 -3.54 19.78 -18.40
N THR A 427 -3.34 21.07 -18.11
CA THR A 427 -2.10 21.79 -18.44
C THR A 427 -1.10 21.76 -17.28
N PRO A 428 0.20 22.03 -17.53
CA PRO A 428 1.19 22.13 -16.47
C PRO A 428 0.87 23.19 -15.42
N LEU A 429 0.38 24.36 -15.84
CA LEU A 429 -0.02 25.42 -14.92
C LEU A 429 -1.22 25.00 -14.06
N ALA A 430 -2.21 24.34 -14.66
CA ALA A 430 -3.37 23.82 -13.93
C ALA A 430 -2.97 22.78 -12.88
N ALA A 431 -2.04 21.88 -13.22
CA ALA A 431 -1.49 20.90 -12.28
C ALA A 431 -0.77 21.55 -11.10
N PHE A 432 0.13 22.51 -11.38
CA PHE A 432 0.82 23.26 -10.34
C PHE A 432 -0.15 24.03 -9.42
N CYS A 433 -1.12 24.74 -10.00
CA CYS A 433 -2.13 25.49 -9.25
C CYS A 433 -3.00 24.57 -8.40
N THR A 434 -3.41 23.42 -8.92
CA THR A 434 -4.20 22.43 -8.18
C THR A 434 -3.44 21.91 -6.97
N LEU A 435 -2.14 21.61 -7.11
CA LEU A 435 -1.32 21.16 -5.99
C LEU A 435 -1.17 22.24 -4.91
N ILE A 436 -0.83 23.48 -5.28
CA ILE A 436 -0.54 24.54 -4.31
C ILE A 436 -1.83 25.16 -3.73
N PHE A 437 -2.70 25.67 -4.60
CA PHE A 437 -3.93 26.35 -4.16
C PHE A 437 -4.99 25.37 -3.67
N GLY A 438 -5.02 24.13 -4.18
CA GLY A 438 -5.86 23.07 -3.63
C GLY A 438 -5.44 22.72 -2.20
N THR A 439 -4.14 22.52 -1.95
CA THR A 439 -3.61 22.30 -0.59
C THR A 439 -3.96 23.47 0.34
N LEU A 440 -3.80 24.72 -0.13
CA LEU A 440 -4.19 25.91 0.64
C LEU A 440 -5.69 25.92 0.97
N ALA A 441 -6.55 25.63 -0.01
CA ALA A 441 -8.00 25.56 0.20
C ALA A 441 -8.37 24.48 1.23
N MET A 442 -7.68 23.33 1.21
CA MET A 442 -7.87 22.28 2.21
C MET A 442 -7.48 22.74 3.62
N PHE A 443 -6.33 23.41 3.77
CA PHE A 443 -5.94 24.00 5.06
C PHE A 443 -6.96 25.04 5.55
N LEU A 444 -7.47 25.90 4.66
CA LEU A 444 -8.51 26.87 5.00
C LEU A 444 -9.82 26.18 5.44
N SER A 445 -10.21 25.05 4.82
CA SER A 445 -11.41 24.28 5.21
C SER A 445 -11.30 23.61 6.59
N ILE A 446 -10.08 23.41 7.09
CA ILE A 446 -9.83 22.91 8.45
C ILE A 446 -10.00 24.05 9.46
N LYS A 447 -9.43 25.23 9.15
CA LYS A 447 -9.53 26.42 10.00
C LYS A 447 -10.94 27.03 10.00
N PHE A 448 -11.63 26.96 8.88
CA PHE A 448 -12.97 27.51 8.66
C PHE A 448 -13.92 26.42 8.14
N PRO A 449 -14.46 25.55 9.01
CA PRO A 449 -15.35 24.45 8.62
C PRO A 449 -16.61 24.90 7.86
N ILE A 450 -17.01 26.16 8.00
CA ILE A 450 -18.14 26.77 7.26
C ILE A 450 -17.98 26.67 5.74
N LEU A 451 -16.74 26.59 5.23
CA LEU A 451 -16.47 26.39 3.79
C LEU A 451 -17.00 25.05 3.28
N VAL A 452 -17.12 24.05 4.15
CA VAL A 452 -17.62 22.71 3.83
C VAL A 452 -19.16 22.65 3.92
N TYR A 453 -19.80 23.66 4.53
CA TYR A 453 -21.24 23.67 4.79
C TYR A 453 -22.11 23.36 3.56
N PRO A 454 -21.84 23.90 2.35
CA PRO A 454 -22.63 23.59 1.15
C PRO A 454 -22.60 22.11 0.75
N PHE A 455 -21.61 21.35 1.23
CA PHE A 455 -21.39 19.95 0.91
C PHE A 455 -21.92 19.00 1.99
N LEU A 456 -22.55 19.51 3.06
CA LEU A 456 -22.98 18.68 4.19
C LEU A 456 -24.22 17.82 3.92
N HIS A 457 -24.92 17.98 2.79
CA HIS A 457 -26.15 17.21 2.49
C HIS A 457 -27.19 17.24 3.64
N GLY A 458 -27.35 18.39 4.28
CA GLY A 458 -28.26 18.58 5.42
C GLY A 458 -27.71 18.13 6.78
N MET A 459 -26.48 17.63 6.86
CA MET A 459 -25.84 17.26 8.13
C MET A 459 -25.43 18.48 8.96
N GLU A 460 -25.31 18.28 10.27
CA GLU A 460 -24.69 19.23 11.18
C GLU A 460 -23.22 19.49 10.82
N LEU A 461 -22.69 20.63 11.27
CA LEU A 461 -21.30 21.04 10.99
C LEU A 461 -20.25 20.03 11.49
N LYS A 462 -20.61 19.16 12.46
CA LYS A 462 -19.77 18.03 12.90
C LYS A 462 -19.43 17.08 11.75
N GLY A 463 -20.36 16.88 10.80
CA GLY A 463 -20.17 16.05 9.60
C GLY A 463 -19.17 16.63 8.59
N ALA A 464 -18.66 17.85 8.81
CA ALA A 464 -17.63 18.46 7.97
C ALA A 464 -16.33 17.66 7.94
N SER A 465 -16.05 16.83 8.95
CA SER A 465 -14.90 15.92 8.96
C SER A 465 -14.92 14.96 7.76
N PHE A 466 -16.04 14.30 7.52
CA PHE A 466 -16.24 13.38 6.40
C PHE A 466 -16.40 14.10 5.06
N MET A 467 -17.21 15.15 5.03
CA MET A 467 -17.53 15.84 3.77
C MET A 467 -16.41 16.72 3.23
N ARG A 468 -15.36 16.99 4.02
CA ARG A 468 -14.19 17.75 3.56
C ARG A 468 -13.51 17.08 2.36
N ALA A 469 -13.58 15.76 2.25
CA ALA A 469 -13.08 15.04 1.08
C ALA A 469 -13.80 15.47 -0.21
N LEU A 470 -15.14 15.54 -0.20
CA LEU A 470 -15.93 16.01 -1.33
C LEU A 470 -15.60 17.47 -1.67
N PHE A 471 -15.58 18.35 -0.66
CA PHE A 471 -15.17 19.74 -0.83
C PHE A 471 -13.82 19.82 -1.55
N GLY A 472 -12.83 19.06 -1.09
CA GLY A 472 -11.49 19.04 -1.65
C GLY A 472 -11.45 18.55 -3.09
N LEU A 473 -12.13 17.44 -3.40
CA LEU A 473 -12.20 16.90 -4.75
C LEU A 473 -12.84 17.90 -5.71
N VAL A 474 -13.94 18.55 -5.31
CA VAL A 474 -14.65 19.54 -6.14
C VAL A 474 -13.80 20.80 -6.34
N VAL A 475 -13.27 21.39 -5.27
CA VAL A 475 -12.46 22.62 -5.35
C VAL A 475 -11.18 22.40 -6.16
N CYS A 476 -10.46 21.31 -5.93
CA CYS A 476 -9.25 21.00 -6.69
C CYS A 476 -9.57 20.77 -8.17
N THR A 477 -10.68 20.07 -8.48
CA THR A 477 -11.11 19.85 -9.87
C THR A 477 -11.51 21.16 -10.55
N MET A 478 -12.23 22.04 -9.85
CA MET A 478 -12.57 23.37 -10.37
C MET A 478 -11.33 24.21 -10.65
N ILE A 479 -10.34 24.23 -9.75
CA ILE A 479 -9.05 24.91 -9.99
C ILE A 479 -8.39 24.35 -11.25
N GLY A 480 -8.33 23.02 -11.37
CA GLY A 480 -7.75 22.36 -12.53
C GLY A 480 -8.44 22.72 -13.84
N ILE A 481 -9.78 22.70 -13.87
CA ILE A 481 -10.58 23.06 -15.05
C ILE A 481 -10.39 24.53 -15.41
N LEU A 482 -10.60 25.45 -14.45
CA LEU A 482 -10.55 26.88 -14.69
C LEU A 482 -9.18 27.32 -15.21
N VAL A 483 -8.10 26.86 -14.59
CA VAL A 483 -6.75 27.23 -15.03
C VAL A 483 -6.42 26.61 -16.39
N SER A 484 -6.90 25.39 -16.68
CA SER A 484 -6.74 24.77 -17.99
C SER A 484 -7.41 25.55 -19.12
N LEU A 485 -8.54 26.22 -18.88
CA LEU A 485 -9.21 27.04 -19.89
C LEU A 485 -8.37 28.26 -20.33
N PHE A 486 -7.48 28.75 -19.48
CA PHE A 486 -6.64 29.93 -19.74
C PHE A 486 -5.17 29.59 -20.00
N SER A 487 -4.81 28.32 -20.12
CA SER A 487 -3.42 27.89 -20.30
C SER A 487 -3.26 26.87 -21.43
N LYS A 488 -2.03 26.71 -21.92
CA LYS A 488 -1.74 25.83 -23.06
C LYS A 488 -1.39 24.41 -22.61
N PRO A 489 -2.05 23.37 -23.16
CA PRO A 489 -1.68 21.99 -22.90
C PRO A 489 -0.33 21.65 -23.55
N ARG A 490 0.33 20.61 -23.02
CA ARG A 490 1.54 20.06 -23.62
C ARG A 490 1.20 19.30 -24.90
N LYS A 491 2.15 19.17 -25.83
CA LYS A 491 1.95 18.45 -27.09
C LYS A 491 1.48 17.03 -26.84
N GLU A 492 0.43 16.60 -27.54
CA GLU A 492 -0.20 15.29 -27.33
C GLU A 492 0.79 14.14 -27.52
N GLU A 493 1.71 14.24 -28.49
CA GLU A 493 2.73 13.22 -28.77
C GLU A 493 3.66 12.93 -27.58
N GLU A 494 3.99 13.96 -26.78
CA GLU A 494 4.87 13.83 -25.62
C GLU A 494 4.16 13.18 -24.43
N ILE A 495 2.85 13.41 -24.29
CA ILE A 495 2.08 12.96 -23.13
C ILE A 495 1.25 11.70 -23.39
N LYS A 496 1.05 11.29 -24.65
CA LYS A 496 0.17 10.18 -25.01
C LYS A 496 0.44 8.90 -24.21
N PRO A 497 1.69 8.46 -23.99
CA PRO A 497 1.98 7.25 -23.21
C PRO A 497 1.69 7.37 -21.70
N LEU A 498 1.48 8.59 -21.23
CA LEU A 498 1.13 8.90 -19.83
C LEU A 498 -0.39 9.03 -19.63
N LEU A 499 -1.19 8.84 -20.68
CA LEU A 499 -2.65 8.88 -20.65
C LEU A 499 -3.22 7.46 -20.71
N VAL A 500 -4.39 7.26 -20.10
CA VAL A 500 -5.14 5.99 -20.18
C VAL A 500 -5.46 5.64 -21.64
N SER A 501 -5.78 6.65 -22.46
CA SER A 501 -6.04 6.46 -23.89
C SER A 501 -4.81 6.08 -24.73
N GLY A 502 -3.60 6.15 -24.17
CA GLY A 502 -2.35 5.89 -24.89
C GLY A 502 -1.52 4.73 -24.35
N ILE A 503 -2.14 3.80 -23.62
CA ILE A 503 -1.45 2.64 -23.04
C ILE A 503 -0.77 1.79 -24.11
N GLU A 504 -1.39 1.57 -25.28
CA GLU A 504 -0.75 0.85 -26.38
C GLU A 504 0.56 1.54 -26.82
N LYS A 505 0.57 2.87 -26.84
CA LYS A 505 1.80 3.63 -27.12
C LYS A 505 2.84 3.47 -26.02
N ALA A 506 2.42 3.39 -24.75
CA ALA A 506 3.33 3.10 -23.63
C ALA A 506 3.96 1.71 -23.74
N LYS A 507 3.19 0.70 -24.15
CA LYS A 507 3.70 -0.66 -24.43
C LYS A 507 4.72 -0.65 -25.57
N GLU A 508 4.41 0.06 -26.66
CA GLU A 508 5.34 0.19 -27.79
C GLU A 508 6.67 0.81 -27.37
N TRP A 509 6.63 1.88 -26.57
CA TRP A 509 7.82 2.51 -25.99
C TRP A 509 8.59 1.57 -25.05
N PHE A 510 7.88 0.81 -24.22
CA PHE A 510 8.48 -0.12 -23.27
C PHE A 510 9.24 -1.24 -23.97
N LYS A 511 8.64 -1.82 -25.02
CA LYS A 511 9.21 -2.90 -25.84
C LYS A 511 10.27 -2.40 -26.83
N GLY A 512 10.09 -1.19 -27.36
CA GLY A 512 10.86 -0.65 -28.49
C GLY A 512 10.36 -1.13 -29.85
N GLY A 513 9.07 -1.47 -29.97
CA GLY A 513 8.44 -2.02 -31.17
C GLY A 513 6.96 -2.35 -30.94
N LYS A 514 6.27 -2.92 -31.94
CA LYS A 514 4.85 -3.32 -31.76
C LYS A 514 4.72 -4.40 -30.68
N SER A 515 3.80 -4.20 -29.75
CA SER A 515 3.49 -5.16 -28.69
C SER A 515 2.84 -6.42 -29.28
N ASN A 516 3.15 -7.58 -28.71
CA ASN A 516 2.61 -8.88 -29.12
C ASN A 516 1.73 -9.46 -28.00
N ASP A 517 0.62 -8.81 -27.73
CA ASP A 517 -0.27 -9.13 -26.59
C ASP A 517 -1.41 -10.12 -26.95
N GLN A 518 -1.52 -10.56 -28.21
CA GLN A 518 -2.68 -11.31 -28.69
C GLN A 518 -2.74 -12.76 -28.18
N GLU A 519 -1.58 -13.42 -27.97
CA GLU A 519 -1.54 -14.77 -27.42
C GLU A 519 -0.33 -14.98 -26.47
N PHE A 520 -0.59 -15.65 -25.35
CA PHE A 520 0.45 -16.14 -24.43
C PHE A 520 0.51 -17.66 -24.55
N GLY A 521 1.68 -18.21 -24.90
CA GLY A 521 1.90 -19.64 -24.97
C GLY A 521 2.14 -20.29 -23.61
N GLU A 522 2.62 -21.52 -23.64
CA GLU A 522 2.89 -22.33 -22.45
C GLU A 522 4.15 -21.84 -21.71
N GLU A 523 4.21 -22.04 -20.39
CA GLU A 523 5.45 -21.86 -19.64
C GLU A 523 6.37 -23.05 -19.90
N LEU A 524 7.56 -22.81 -20.43
CA LEU A 524 8.52 -23.86 -20.78
C LEU A 524 9.56 -24.07 -19.68
N LEU A 525 10.04 -25.30 -19.55
CA LEU A 525 11.17 -25.65 -18.69
C LEU A 525 12.38 -25.92 -19.60
N LEU A 526 13.38 -25.04 -19.56
CA LEU A 526 14.57 -25.09 -20.42
C LEU A 526 15.83 -25.18 -19.56
N GLU A 527 16.88 -25.78 -20.10
CA GLU A 527 18.22 -25.77 -19.47
C GLU A 527 18.91 -24.45 -19.78
N LEU A 528 19.43 -23.78 -18.75
CA LEU A 528 20.14 -22.51 -18.88
C LEU A 528 21.61 -22.76 -19.24
N GLU A 529 22.06 -22.18 -20.34
CA GLU A 529 23.48 -22.13 -20.70
C GLU A 529 23.98 -20.70 -20.81
N GLU A 530 25.30 -20.53 -20.70
CA GLU A 530 25.96 -19.24 -20.87
C GLU A 530 26.14 -18.93 -22.35
N GLY A 531 25.68 -17.76 -22.78
CA GLY A 531 25.82 -17.25 -24.13
C GLY A 531 26.49 -15.87 -24.15
N GLU A 532 26.76 -15.34 -25.34
CA GLU A 532 27.49 -14.07 -25.49
C GLU A 532 26.58 -12.85 -25.74
N LYS A 533 25.34 -13.07 -26.19
CA LYS A 533 24.45 -11.99 -26.62
C LYS A 533 23.75 -11.31 -25.45
N SER A 534 23.48 -10.01 -25.61
CA SER A 534 22.75 -9.18 -24.62
C SER A 534 21.25 -9.49 -24.49
N HIS A 535 20.78 -10.53 -25.19
CA HIS A 535 19.40 -10.99 -25.20
C HIS A 535 19.39 -12.52 -25.08
N ALA A 536 18.25 -13.09 -24.69
CA ALA A 536 18.11 -14.52 -24.57
C ALA A 536 17.97 -15.18 -25.95
N GLU A 537 18.69 -16.27 -26.18
CA GLU A 537 18.51 -17.08 -27.38
C GLU A 537 17.69 -18.32 -27.04
N ILE A 538 16.68 -18.61 -27.85
CA ILE A 538 15.76 -19.74 -27.67
C ILE A 538 15.59 -20.44 -29.04
N HIS A 539 15.35 -21.75 -29.05
CA HIS A 539 15.07 -22.48 -30.29
C HIS A 539 13.74 -22.01 -30.93
N PRO A 540 13.63 -21.95 -32.28
CA PRO A 540 12.39 -21.50 -32.94
C PRO A 540 11.12 -22.28 -32.57
N GLU A 541 11.22 -23.60 -32.34
CA GLU A 541 10.07 -24.40 -31.90
C GLU A 541 9.62 -24.04 -30.48
N ASP A 542 10.57 -23.79 -29.58
CA ASP A 542 10.27 -23.39 -28.20
C ASP A 542 9.68 -21.96 -28.18
N MET A 543 10.16 -21.08 -29.06
CA MET A 543 9.53 -19.76 -29.28
C MET A 543 8.09 -19.89 -29.78
N ALA A 544 7.79 -20.86 -30.66
CA ALA A 544 6.44 -21.11 -31.14
C ALA A 544 5.51 -21.61 -30.00
N LEU A 545 6.01 -22.50 -29.14
CA LEU A 545 5.28 -22.96 -27.94
C LEU A 545 5.01 -21.82 -26.94
N LEU A 546 5.97 -20.89 -26.78
CA LEU A 546 5.80 -19.65 -26.00
C LEU A 546 4.86 -18.63 -26.68
N LYS A 547 4.52 -18.86 -27.96
CA LYS A 547 3.84 -17.90 -28.84
C LYS A 547 4.56 -16.55 -28.89
N ALA A 548 5.89 -16.59 -28.89
CA ALA A 548 6.75 -15.42 -28.78
C ALA A 548 7.50 -15.19 -30.09
N LEU A 549 7.60 -13.92 -30.49
CA LEU A 549 8.33 -13.47 -31.66
C LEU A 549 9.71 -12.94 -31.27
N SER A 550 10.62 -12.83 -32.23
CA SER A 550 11.91 -12.18 -31.97
C SER A 550 11.70 -10.74 -31.52
N GLY A 551 12.37 -10.35 -30.43
CA GLY A 551 12.22 -9.05 -29.77
C GLY A 551 11.12 -8.98 -28.71
N ASP A 552 10.32 -10.05 -28.54
CA ASP A 552 9.39 -10.19 -27.41
C ASP A 552 10.16 -10.29 -26.08
N LEU A 553 9.49 -9.89 -25.00
CA LEU A 553 10.01 -9.93 -23.65
C LEU A 553 9.54 -11.20 -22.95
N VAL A 554 10.49 -11.94 -22.40
CA VAL A 554 10.24 -13.11 -21.55
C VAL A 554 10.76 -12.87 -20.13
N TYR A 555 10.21 -13.62 -19.20
CA TYR A 555 10.77 -13.81 -17.87
C TYR A 555 11.43 -15.18 -17.80
N ILE A 556 12.68 -15.21 -17.37
CA ILE A 556 13.44 -16.45 -17.16
C ILE A 556 13.72 -16.54 -15.67
N ARG A 557 13.24 -17.61 -15.03
CA ARG A 557 13.28 -17.76 -13.57
C ARG A 557 13.74 -19.14 -13.14
N ASP A 558 14.23 -19.21 -11.91
CA ASP A 558 14.55 -20.47 -11.26
C ASP A 558 13.32 -21.40 -11.18
N SER A 559 13.49 -22.68 -11.49
CA SER A 559 12.41 -23.67 -11.50
C SER A 559 11.95 -24.13 -10.11
N ARG A 560 12.77 -23.91 -9.06
CA ARG A 560 12.51 -24.39 -7.70
C ARG A 560 11.40 -23.59 -7.02
N ARG A 561 10.37 -24.30 -6.55
CA ARG A 561 9.18 -23.68 -5.93
C ARG A 561 9.48 -22.89 -4.65
N TRP A 562 10.41 -23.34 -3.82
CA TRP A 562 10.74 -22.70 -2.53
C TRP A 562 11.50 -21.38 -2.67
N VAL A 563 11.98 -21.05 -3.86
CA VAL A 563 12.63 -19.75 -4.16
C VAL A 563 11.58 -18.66 -4.40
N LEU A 564 10.29 -19.00 -4.46
CA LEU A 564 9.14 -18.10 -4.57
C LEU A 564 9.18 -17.17 -5.81
N GLY A 565 9.98 -17.50 -6.82
CA GLY A 565 10.19 -16.69 -8.02
C GLY A 565 11.08 -15.46 -7.82
N LEU A 566 11.82 -15.38 -6.70
CA LEU A 566 12.72 -14.28 -6.36
C LEU A 566 13.99 -14.23 -7.23
N LEU A 567 14.33 -15.34 -7.88
CA LEU A 567 15.49 -15.46 -8.76
C LEU A 567 15.01 -15.58 -10.21
N GLY A 568 15.28 -14.54 -10.99
CA GLY A 568 14.88 -14.44 -12.38
C GLY A 568 15.18 -13.07 -12.98
N VAL A 569 15.08 -13.00 -14.30
CA VAL A 569 15.46 -11.84 -15.10
C VAL A 569 14.52 -11.67 -16.29
N HIS A 570 14.31 -10.43 -16.70
CA HIS A 570 13.64 -10.10 -17.96
C HIS A 570 14.66 -10.06 -19.09
N ALA A 571 14.35 -10.73 -20.20
CA ALA A 571 15.18 -10.69 -21.38
C ALA A 571 14.34 -10.52 -22.64
N LYS A 572 14.88 -9.85 -23.65
CA LYS A 572 14.35 -9.96 -25.01
C LYS A 572 14.78 -11.30 -25.61
N ILE A 573 14.00 -11.86 -26.52
CA ILE A 573 14.36 -13.14 -27.15
C ILE A 573 14.74 -13.01 -28.62
N SER A 574 15.61 -13.90 -29.09
CA SER A 574 15.90 -14.13 -30.49
C SER A 574 16.05 -15.64 -30.77
N PRO A 575 15.88 -16.06 -32.03
CA PRO A 575 16.18 -17.44 -32.42
C PRO A 575 17.70 -17.67 -32.38
N GLY A 576 18.16 -18.75 -31.74
CA GLY A 576 19.58 -19.09 -31.75
C GLY A 576 20.05 -20.23 -30.86
N ALA A 577 19.27 -20.66 -29.87
CA ALA A 577 19.66 -21.76 -28.99
C ALA A 577 19.26 -23.15 -29.53
N GLU A 578 19.91 -24.18 -28.98
CA GLU A 578 19.50 -25.58 -29.16
C GLU A 578 18.12 -25.83 -28.54
N LYS A 579 17.37 -26.78 -29.10
CA LYS A 579 16.05 -27.16 -28.61
C LYS A 579 16.11 -27.61 -27.14
N GLY A 580 15.24 -27.07 -26.30
CA GLY A 580 15.22 -27.34 -24.86
C GLY A 580 16.21 -26.53 -24.03
N LYS A 581 16.98 -25.62 -24.66
CA LYS A 581 17.96 -24.76 -23.98
C LYS A 581 17.63 -23.27 -24.15
N VAL A 582 18.10 -22.47 -23.21
CA VAL A 582 18.08 -21.00 -23.29
C VAL A 582 19.47 -20.45 -22.98
N PHE A 583 19.98 -19.61 -23.88
CA PHE A 583 21.31 -19.00 -23.70
C PHE A 583 21.14 -17.59 -23.14
N LEU A 584 21.85 -17.26 -22.06
CA LEU A 584 21.86 -15.93 -21.45
C LEU A 584 23.28 -15.39 -21.31
N SER A 585 23.44 -14.07 -21.44
CA SER A 585 24.71 -13.42 -21.12
C SER A 585 25.10 -13.59 -19.65
N PRO A 586 26.41 -13.52 -19.32
CA PRO A 586 26.88 -13.53 -17.94
C PRO A 586 26.25 -12.43 -17.09
N GLU A 587 25.94 -11.29 -17.72
CA GLU A 587 25.27 -10.14 -17.08
C GLU A 587 23.83 -10.48 -16.67
N LEU A 588 23.04 -11.07 -17.57
CA LEU A 588 21.65 -11.47 -17.30
C LEU A 588 21.59 -12.62 -16.28
N ILE A 589 22.52 -13.58 -16.36
CA ILE A 589 22.64 -14.66 -15.38
C ILE A 589 22.93 -14.08 -13.99
N LYS A 590 23.89 -13.15 -13.90
CA LYS A 590 24.26 -12.48 -12.64
C LYS A 590 23.13 -11.62 -12.08
N GLU A 591 22.40 -10.91 -12.95
CA GLU A 591 21.23 -10.11 -12.58
C GLU A 591 20.15 -11.03 -11.99
N GLY A 592 19.76 -12.08 -12.71
CA GLY A 592 18.76 -13.05 -12.25
C GLY A 592 19.21 -13.93 -11.08
N GLN A 593 20.50 -13.88 -10.72
CA GLN A 593 21.16 -14.78 -9.77
C GLN A 593 20.94 -16.25 -10.12
N LEU A 594 21.00 -16.53 -11.43
CA LEU A 594 20.87 -17.86 -12.00
C LEU A 594 22.24 -18.54 -12.08
N ARG A 595 22.26 -19.83 -12.38
CA ARG A 595 23.49 -20.63 -12.55
C ARG A 595 23.42 -21.40 -13.87
N PRO A 596 24.48 -21.41 -14.69
CA PRO A 596 24.56 -22.28 -15.86
C PRO A 596 24.34 -23.76 -15.50
N GLY A 597 23.77 -24.53 -16.41
CA GLY A 597 23.41 -25.95 -16.25
C GLY A 597 22.20 -26.22 -15.36
N GLN A 598 21.48 -25.19 -14.91
CA GLN A 598 20.27 -25.37 -14.11
C GLN A 598 19.00 -25.29 -14.97
N MET A 599 17.95 -26.00 -14.58
CA MET A 599 16.63 -25.86 -15.22
C MET A 599 15.96 -24.55 -14.82
N VAL A 600 15.53 -23.78 -15.81
CA VAL A 600 14.83 -22.51 -15.66
C VAL A 600 13.45 -22.56 -16.33
N LYS A 601 12.50 -21.81 -15.78
CA LYS A 601 11.19 -21.62 -16.38
C LYS A 601 11.20 -20.35 -17.22
N VAL A 602 10.70 -20.45 -18.45
CA VAL A 602 10.59 -19.33 -19.39
C VAL A 602 9.13 -19.07 -19.70
N GLU A 603 8.69 -17.83 -19.49
CA GLU A 603 7.33 -17.39 -19.80
C GLU A 603 7.35 -16.08 -20.60
N LYS A 604 6.46 -15.95 -21.58
CA LYS A 604 6.25 -14.71 -22.32
C LYS A 604 5.55 -13.65 -21.46
N ILE A 605 6.06 -12.42 -21.46
CA ILE A 605 5.43 -11.27 -20.80
C ILE A 605 4.82 -10.27 -21.80
N MET A 606 5.45 -10.01 -22.97
CA MET A 606 5.02 -8.96 -23.92
C MET A 606 5.60 -9.11 -25.34
#